data_AF-A0A398DHL7-F1
#
_entry.id   AF-A0A398DHL7-F1
#
_cell.length_a   1.000
_cell.length_b   1.000
_cell.length_c   1.000
_cell.angle_alpha   90.00
_cell.angle_beta   90.00
_cell.angle_gamma   90.00
#
_symmetry.space_group_name_H-M   'P 1'
#
loop_
_entity.id
_entity.type
_entity.pdbx_description
1 polymer ?
#
loop_
_entity_poly.entity_id
_entity_poly.type
_entity_poly.pdbx_seq_one_letter_code
_entity_poly.pdbx_strand_id
1 'polypeptide(L)'
;MSSPVNAIPASPKRSSPTKPFPVLPCWRSSSTISLARRRGRRHDRNTTFLTGGRNGMIYHIETEDLWQQALLDGEYLPENFESDGFIHCAALDQVTNVADKHYHGSNDLLLLCISQKLLNAETLWELSDGLYYPHIYGSLNLSAVVAALPLYCDSDGTLRLPANLPEDTDDVPEADP
;
A
#
# COMPACT_ATOMS: atom_id res chain seq x y z
N MET A 1 -39.32 -19.79 -38.24
CA MET A 1 -40.19 -19.11 -37.26
C MET A 1 -39.48 -19.21 -35.93
N SER A 2 -38.83 -18.12 -35.53
CA SER A 2 -37.82 -18.08 -34.47
C SER A 2 -38.46 -18.12 -33.08
N SER A 3 -37.86 -18.90 -32.19
CA SER A 3 -38.23 -19.05 -30.78
C SER A 3 -38.17 -17.73 -29.99
N PRO A 4 -38.99 -17.54 -28.94
CA PRO A 4 -39.01 -16.33 -28.15
C PRO A 4 -37.96 -16.32 -27.02
N VAL A 5 -37.30 -15.16 -26.92
CA VAL A 5 -36.78 -14.41 -25.76
C VAL A 5 -36.73 -15.14 -24.40
N ASN A 6 -35.50 -15.39 -23.91
CA ASN A 6 -35.24 -15.71 -22.51
C ASN A 6 -35.03 -14.43 -21.70
N ALA A 7 -35.74 -14.35 -20.56
CA ALA A 7 -35.71 -13.27 -19.60
C ALA A 7 -34.41 -13.28 -18.76
N ILE A 8 -33.85 -12.09 -18.53
CA ILE A 8 -32.73 -11.83 -17.63
C ILE A 8 -33.32 -11.65 -16.21
N PRO A 9 -32.88 -12.40 -15.17
CA PRO A 9 -33.25 -12.06 -13.79
C PRO A 9 -32.41 -10.89 -13.27
N ALA A 10 -33.10 -9.96 -12.60
CA ALA A 10 -32.58 -8.73 -12.03
C ALA A 10 -31.58 -8.98 -10.87
N SER A 11 -30.50 -8.20 -10.86
CA SER A 11 -29.57 -8.10 -9.74
C SER A 11 -30.24 -7.48 -8.50
N PRO A 12 -30.03 -8.03 -7.29
CA PRO A 12 -30.50 -7.38 -6.07
C PRO A 12 -29.58 -6.20 -5.71
N LYS A 13 -30.18 -5.03 -5.50
CA LYS A 13 -29.56 -3.86 -4.88
C LYS A 13 -29.10 -4.21 -3.47
N ARG A 14 -27.80 -4.15 -3.20
CA ARG A 14 -27.27 -4.23 -1.83
C ARG A 14 -26.94 -2.81 -1.36
N SER A 15 -27.74 -2.36 -0.41
CA SER A 15 -27.57 -1.13 0.34
C SER A 15 -26.44 -1.32 1.36
N SER A 16 -25.37 -0.52 1.27
CA SER A 16 -24.30 -0.53 2.27
C SER A 16 -24.57 0.54 3.34
N PRO A 17 -24.64 0.19 4.63
CA PRO A 17 -24.65 1.17 5.71
C PRO A 17 -23.21 1.61 6.01
N THR A 18 -22.98 2.91 5.94
CA THR A 18 -21.75 3.59 6.35
C THR A 18 -21.50 3.31 7.84
N LYS A 19 -20.35 2.74 8.19
CA LYS A 19 -19.87 2.66 9.59
C LYS A 19 -18.50 3.34 9.70
N PRO A 20 -18.25 4.09 10.78
CA PRO A 20 -17.01 4.82 10.98
C PRO A 20 -15.88 3.90 11.44
N PHE A 21 -14.68 4.20 10.96
CA PHE A 21 -13.39 3.61 11.35
C PHE A 21 -13.15 3.72 12.88
N PRO A 22 -12.63 2.67 13.55
CA PRO A 22 -12.15 2.80 14.92
C PRO A 22 -10.75 3.43 14.94
N VAL A 23 -10.67 4.56 15.64
CA VAL A 23 -9.41 5.18 16.09
C VAL A 23 -8.77 4.34 17.20
N LEU A 24 -7.51 3.96 17.01
CA LEU A 24 -6.73 3.23 18.03
C LEU A 24 -6.31 4.15 19.19
N PRO A 25 -6.26 3.63 20.43
CA PRO A 25 -6.06 4.43 21.64
C PRO A 25 -4.61 4.88 21.86
N CYS A 26 -4.50 6.14 22.28
CA CYS A 26 -3.32 6.78 22.85
C CYS A 26 -2.89 6.07 24.15
N TRP A 27 -1.62 5.66 24.22
CA TRP A 27 -1.00 5.26 25.48
C TRP A 27 0.05 6.27 25.94
N ARG A 28 -0.04 6.52 27.24
CA ARG A 28 0.56 7.59 28.03
C ARG A 28 1.83 7.05 28.67
N SER A 29 2.93 7.79 28.63
CA SER A 29 3.76 8.01 29.83
C SER A 29 4.78 9.12 29.66
N SER A 30 4.95 9.84 30.76
CA SER A 30 5.85 10.97 31.04
C SER A 30 7.32 10.55 31.17
N SER A 31 8.29 11.45 30.96
CA SER A 31 9.39 11.80 31.91
C SER A 31 10.38 12.92 31.45
N THR A 32 10.11 14.16 31.87
CA THR A 32 11.11 15.18 32.27
C THR A 32 12.31 15.55 31.36
N ILE A 33 12.22 16.79 30.85
CA ILE A 33 13.26 17.79 30.50
C ILE A 33 14.72 17.45 30.86
N SER A 34 15.60 17.52 29.84
CA SER A 34 16.97 18.03 29.98
C SER A 34 17.47 18.71 28.70
N LEU A 35 17.98 19.94 28.90
CA LEU A 35 18.49 20.87 27.90
C LEU A 35 19.91 20.49 27.44
N ALA A 36 20.15 20.34 26.13
CA ALA A 36 21.51 20.42 25.58
C ALA A 36 21.57 21.02 24.16
N ARG A 37 22.31 22.13 24.04
CA ARG A 37 22.71 22.77 22.78
C ARG A 37 23.67 21.86 22.00
N ARG A 38 23.56 21.83 20.65
CA ARG A 38 24.57 22.41 19.72
C ARG A 38 24.37 22.03 18.24
N ARG A 39 24.44 23.10 17.43
CA ARG A 39 25.15 23.26 16.14
C ARG A 39 24.62 22.44 14.97
N GLY A 40 23.91 23.18 14.10
CA GLY A 40 23.52 22.72 12.78
C GLY A 40 24.68 22.25 11.90
N ARG A 41 24.33 21.34 11.00
CA ARG A 41 25.10 21.06 9.80
C ARG A 41 24.19 21.21 8.60
N ARG A 42 24.77 21.84 7.59
CA ARG A 42 24.18 22.22 6.32
C ARG A 42 23.72 20.98 5.57
N HIS A 43 22.51 21.04 5.04
CA HIS A 43 22.03 20.13 4.00
C HIS A 43 22.91 20.26 2.77
N ASP A 44 23.70 19.23 2.49
CA ASP A 44 24.27 19.02 1.17
C ASP A 44 23.21 18.30 0.32
N ARG A 45 22.68 19.03 -0.65
CA ARG A 45 21.83 18.50 -1.71
C ARG A 45 22.76 18.07 -2.83
N ASN A 46 23.07 16.78 -2.91
CA ASN A 46 23.21 16.07 -4.19
C ASN A 46 23.65 14.62 -3.99
N THR A 47 23.05 13.76 -4.82
CA THR A 47 23.60 12.47 -5.26
C THR A 47 23.62 11.36 -4.21
N THR A 48 22.75 10.35 -4.39
CA THR A 48 23.15 8.96 -4.67
C THR A 48 21.90 8.16 -5.07
N PHE A 49 21.71 7.99 -6.38
CA PHE A 49 21.07 6.79 -6.89
C PHE A 49 22.12 5.66 -6.87
N LEU A 50 21.65 4.44 -6.60
CA LEU A 50 22.33 3.13 -6.73
C LEU A 50 22.99 2.56 -5.46
N THR A 51 22.28 1.57 -4.90
CA THR A 51 22.77 0.35 -4.23
C THR A 51 23.14 0.43 -2.75
N GLY A 52 22.32 -0.23 -1.92
CA GLY A 52 22.75 -0.79 -0.63
C GLY A 52 22.59 0.11 0.58
N GLY A 53 21.36 0.50 0.88
CA GLY A 53 21.10 1.23 2.12
C GLY A 53 19.65 1.66 2.33
N ARG A 54 18.85 0.76 2.93
CA ARG A 54 17.86 1.07 3.96
C ARG A 54 16.62 1.84 3.48
N ASN A 55 15.51 1.10 3.42
CA ASN A 55 14.22 1.56 3.92
C ASN A 55 13.38 2.48 3.00
N GLY A 56 12.83 1.95 1.93
CA GLY A 56 11.84 2.65 1.11
C GLY A 56 10.43 2.09 1.30
N MET A 57 9.41 2.94 1.27
CA MET A 57 8.02 2.50 1.07
C MET A 57 7.84 1.91 -0.33
N ILE A 58 7.28 0.71 -0.38
CA ILE A 58 6.77 0.08 -1.61
C ILE A 58 5.26 -0.03 -1.52
N TYR A 59 4.62 -0.12 -2.67
CA TYR A 59 3.18 -0.04 -2.76
C TYR A 59 2.62 -1.26 -3.47
N HIS A 60 1.50 -1.76 -2.97
CA HIS A 60 0.76 -2.86 -3.59
C HIS A 60 -0.71 -2.47 -3.72
N ILE A 61 -1.35 -2.87 -4.81
CA ILE A 61 -2.78 -2.60 -5.05
C ILE A 61 -3.53 -3.91 -4.89
N GLU A 62 -4.52 -3.91 -4.01
CA GLU A 62 -5.39 -5.07 -3.76
C GLU A 62 -6.82 -4.61 -3.51
N THR A 63 -7.78 -5.49 -3.70
CA THR A 63 -9.19 -5.28 -3.36
C THR A 63 -9.40 -5.20 -1.85
N GLU A 64 -10.40 -4.42 -1.42
CA GLU A 64 -10.75 -4.29 0.00
C GLU A 64 -11.13 -5.65 0.62
N ASP A 65 -11.89 -6.48 -0.10
CA ASP A 65 -12.34 -7.78 0.39
C ASP A 65 -11.16 -8.72 0.69
N LEU A 66 -10.19 -8.83 -0.23
CA LEU A 66 -9.00 -9.67 -0.05
C LEU A 66 -8.11 -9.14 1.07
N TRP A 67 -7.95 -7.82 1.17
CA TRP A 67 -7.20 -7.23 2.28
C TRP A 67 -7.85 -7.50 3.64
N GLN A 68 -9.18 -7.38 3.74
CA GLN A 68 -9.90 -7.70 4.98
C GLN A 68 -9.74 -9.17 5.37
N GLN A 69 -9.74 -10.08 4.40
CA GLN A 69 -9.48 -11.49 4.66
C GLN A 69 -8.06 -11.71 5.19
N ALA A 70 -7.05 -11.07 4.59
CA ALA A 70 -5.68 -11.16 5.07
C ALA A 70 -5.50 -10.61 6.50
N LEU A 71 -6.26 -9.57 6.89
CA LEU A 71 -6.29 -9.08 8.27
C LEU A 71 -6.81 -10.13 9.27
N LEU A 72 -7.71 -11.01 8.84
CA LEU A 72 -8.23 -12.11 9.67
C LEU A 72 -7.23 -13.27 9.74
N ASP A 73 -6.57 -13.57 8.63
CA ASP A 73 -5.62 -14.68 8.52
C ASP A 73 -4.26 -14.36 9.17
N GLY A 74 -3.92 -13.07 9.30
CA GLY A 74 -2.70 -12.60 9.97
C GLY A 74 -1.49 -12.42 9.05
N GLU A 75 -1.60 -12.87 7.80
CA GLU A 75 -0.63 -12.68 6.73
C GLU A 75 -1.35 -12.50 5.39
N TYR A 76 -0.71 -11.79 4.46
CA TYR A 76 -1.22 -11.61 3.10
C TYR A 76 -0.37 -12.39 2.09
N LEU A 77 -1.05 -13.17 1.26
CA LEU A 77 -0.51 -13.86 0.09
C LEU A 77 -1.52 -13.73 -1.05
N PRO A 78 -1.11 -13.24 -2.24
CA PRO A 78 -2.01 -13.17 -3.39
C PRO A 78 -2.36 -14.58 -3.87
N GLU A 79 -3.56 -14.76 -4.47
CA GLU A 79 -4.00 -16.06 -4.98
C GLU A 79 -3.04 -16.65 -6.02
N ASN A 80 -2.41 -15.80 -6.82
CA ASN A 80 -1.46 -16.19 -7.86
C ASN A 80 -0.03 -16.42 -7.32
N PHE A 81 0.21 -16.30 -6.01
CA PHE A 81 1.55 -16.46 -5.44
C PHE A 81 2.18 -17.82 -5.74
N GLU A 82 1.40 -18.91 -5.76
CA GLU A 82 1.95 -20.24 -6.10
C GLU A 82 2.44 -20.35 -7.55
N SER A 83 1.90 -19.53 -8.45
CA SER A 83 2.30 -19.52 -9.86
C SER A 83 3.46 -18.57 -10.13
N ASP A 84 3.41 -17.37 -9.54
CA ASP A 84 4.42 -16.32 -9.77
C ASP A 84 5.64 -16.48 -8.86
N GLY A 85 5.42 -16.89 -7.61
CA GLY A 85 6.45 -17.04 -6.58
C GLY A 85 6.83 -15.74 -5.86
N PHE A 86 6.16 -14.63 -6.16
CA PHE A 86 6.41 -13.31 -5.55
C PHE A 86 5.17 -12.41 -5.60
N ILE A 87 5.17 -11.35 -4.78
CA ILE A 87 4.12 -10.32 -4.74
C ILE A 87 4.58 -9.11 -5.55
N HIS A 88 3.80 -8.75 -6.57
CA HIS A 88 4.05 -7.59 -7.41
C HIS A 88 3.84 -6.29 -6.63
N CYS A 89 4.89 -5.51 -6.43
CA CYS A 89 4.82 -4.18 -5.85
C CYS A 89 5.31 -3.13 -6.84
N ALA A 90 5.02 -1.87 -6.54
CA ALA A 90 5.40 -0.72 -7.34
C ALA A 90 6.02 0.37 -6.45
N ALA A 91 6.90 1.19 -7.02
CA ALA A 91 7.27 2.47 -6.42
C ALA A 91 6.12 3.48 -6.56
N LEU A 92 6.11 4.53 -5.73
CA LEU A 92 5.04 5.53 -5.72
C LEU A 92 4.73 6.11 -7.11
N ASP A 93 5.78 6.51 -7.84
CA ASP A 93 5.65 7.11 -9.17
C ASP A 93 5.10 6.11 -10.22
N GLN A 94 5.19 4.81 -9.95
CA GLN A 94 4.71 3.75 -10.83
C GLN A 94 3.27 3.31 -10.51
N VAL A 95 2.79 3.55 -9.29
CA VAL A 95 1.47 3.08 -8.82
C VAL A 95 0.37 3.53 -9.77
N THR A 96 0.34 4.81 -10.16
CA THR A 96 -0.70 5.36 -11.05
C THR A 96 -0.71 4.62 -12.39
N ASN A 97 0.46 4.35 -12.97
CA ASN A 97 0.56 3.63 -14.24
C ASN A 97 0.11 2.17 -14.12
N VAL A 98 0.46 1.49 -13.03
CA VAL A 98 0.00 0.12 -12.74
C VAL A 98 -1.50 0.09 -12.53
N ALA A 99 -2.03 1.04 -11.76
CA ALA A 99 -3.45 1.20 -11.50
C ALA A 99 -4.23 1.38 -12.81
N ASP A 100 -3.81 2.31 -13.67
CA ASP A 100 -4.48 2.56 -14.95
C ASP A 100 -4.34 1.40 -15.95
N LYS A 101 -3.26 0.60 -15.90
CA LYS A 101 -3.06 -0.53 -16.83
C LYS A 101 -3.83 -1.78 -16.41
N HIS A 102 -3.89 -2.09 -15.12
CA HIS A 102 -4.41 -3.35 -14.60
C HIS A 102 -5.78 -3.24 -13.94
N TYR A 103 -6.14 -2.05 -13.46
CA TYR A 103 -7.30 -1.84 -12.59
C TYR A 103 -8.24 -0.73 -13.10
N HIS A 104 -8.13 -0.35 -14.37
CA HIS A 104 -8.96 0.69 -14.98
C HIS A 104 -10.46 0.42 -14.81
N GLY A 105 -11.20 1.39 -14.26
CA GLY A 105 -12.64 1.28 -14.03
C GLY A 105 -13.06 0.37 -12.88
N SER A 106 -12.10 -0.16 -12.10
CA SER A 106 -12.38 -0.94 -10.90
C SER A 106 -12.59 -0.04 -9.69
N ASN A 107 -13.57 -0.39 -8.86
CA ASN A 107 -13.84 0.26 -7.58
C ASN A 107 -13.38 -0.65 -6.43
N ASP A 108 -13.43 -0.14 -5.20
CA ASP A 108 -13.15 -0.93 -3.98
C ASP A 108 -11.70 -1.47 -3.92
N LEU A 109 -10.77 -0.66 -4.42
CA LEU A 109 -9.33 -0.93 -4.40
C LEU A 109 -8.67 -0.18 -3.25
N LEU A 110 -7.68 -0.84 -2.65
CA LEU A 110 -6.81 -0.31 -1.62
C LEU A 110 -5.38 -0.26 -2.14
N LEU A 111 -4.71 0.83 -1.81
CA LEU A 111 -3.27 0.99 -1.90
C LEU A 111 -2.65 0.64 -0.55
N LEU A 112 -1.97 -0.49 -0.50
CA LEU A 112 -1.20 -0.92 0.65
C LEU A 112 0.18 -0.25 0.61
N CYS A 113 0.47 0.54 1.63
CA CYS A 113 1.76 1.18 1.83
C CYS A 113 2.61 0.26 2.72
N ILE A 114 3.67 -0.31 2.16
CA ILE A 114 4.48 -1.35 2.80
C ILE A 114 5.86 -0.79 3.09
N SER A 115 6.26 -0.82 4.36
CA SER A 115 7.61 -0.43 4.76
C SER A 115 8.56 -1.61 4.62
N GLN A 116 9.56 -1.46 3.74
CA GLN A 116 10.65 -2.44 3.64
C GLN A 116 11.43 -2.60 4.96
N LYS A 117 11.35 -1.64 5.91
CA LYS A 117 12.00 -1.76 7.24
C LYS A 117 11.39 -2.86 8.10
N LEU A 118 10.08 -3.05 7.94
CA LEU A 118 9.25 -3.90 8.79
C LEU A 118 8.89 -5.22 8.10
N LEU A 119 9.27 -5.36 6.84
CA LEU A 119 9.02 -6.54 6.03
C LEU A 119 10.00 -7.65 6.40
N ASN A 120 9.46 -8.84 6.67
CA ASN A 120 10.27 -10.02 6.99
C ASN A 120 10.78 -10.73 5.73
N ALA A 121 10.04 -10.63 4.62
CA ALA A 121 10.36 -11.26 3.35
C ALA A 121 11.41 -10.47 2.56
N GLU A 122 12.14 -11.17 1.68
CA GLU A 122 13.13 -10.55 0.81
C GLU A 122 12.45 -9.73 -0.29
N THR A 123 12.97 -8.52 -0.55
CA THR A 123 12.51 -7.67 -1.66
C THR A 123 13.61 -7.54 -2.69
N LEU A 124 13.33 -7.91 -3.94
CA LEU A 124 14.22 -7.68 -5.06
C LEU A 124 13.60 -6.72 -6.06
N TRP A 125 14.43 -5.88 -6.65
CA TRP A 125 14.00 -4.93 -7.68
C TRP A 125 14.36 -5.50 -9.05
N GLU A 126 13.36 -5.92 -9.80
CA GLU A 126 13.55 -6.57 -11.10
C GLU A 126 13.08 -5.67 -12.24
N LEU A 127 13.74 -5.79 -13.39
CA LEU A 127 13.42 -4.99 -14.57
C LEU A 127 12.19 -5.58 -15.29
N SER A 128 11.14 -4.78 -15.43
CA SER A 128 9.93 -5.10 -16.20
C SER A 128 9.47 -3.88 -16.99
N ASP A 129 9.10 -4.07 -18.26
CA ASP A 129 8.67 -2.99 -19.18
C ASP A 129 9.63 -1.77 -19.22
N GLY A 130 10.93 -1.99 -18.97
CA GLY A 130 11.96 -0.94 -18.98
C GLY A 130 12.09 -0.14 -17.68
N LEU A 131 11.35 -0.48 -16.63
CA LEU A 131 11.45 0.11 -15.29
C LEU A 131 11.71 -0.99 -14.24
N TYR A 132 12.24 -0.60 -13.07
CA TYR A 132 12.45 -1.54 -11.97
C TYR A 132 11.22 -1.60 -11.07
N TYR A 133 10.69 -2.79 -10.82
CA TYR A 133 9.57 -3.04 -9.92
C TYR A 133 10.05 -3.85 -8.70
N PRO A 134 9.64 -3.47 -7.48
CA PRO A 134 9.90 -4.28 -6.30
C PRO A 134 9.02 -5.53 -6.29
N HIS A 135 9.62 -6.68 -6.05
CA HIS A 135 8.95 -7.96 -5.85
C HIS A 135 9.28 -8.50 -4.45
N ILE A 136 8.24 -8.92 -3.71
CA ILE A 136 8.39 -9.53 -2.38
C ILE A 136 8.36 -11.06 -2.54
N TYR A 137 9.43 -11.74 -2.13
CA TYR A 137 9.55 -13.20 -2.16
C TYR A 137 9.18 -13.80 -0.81
N GLY A 138 7.88 -13.92 -0.56
CA GLY A 138 7.33 -14.50 0.66
C GLY A 138 5.95 -13.94 0.99
N SER A 139 5.41 -14.35 2.14
CA SER A 139 4.18 -13.76 2.66
C SER A 139 4.43 -12.33 3.16
N LEU A 140 3.47 -11.45 2.91
CA LEU A 140 3.48 -10.09 3.42
C LEU A 140 2.94 -10.12 4.86
N ASN A 141 3.81 -9.82 5.83
CA ASN A 141 3.39 -9.65 7.20
C ASN A 141 2.62 -8.34 7.37
N LEU A 142 1.47 -8.39 8.05
CA LEU A 142 0.60 -7.23 8.23
C LEU A 142 1.28 -6.07 8.97
N SER A 143 2.24 -6.38 9.86
CA SER A 143 3.02 -5.36 10.56
C SER A 143 3.93 -4.53 9.64
N ALA A 144 4.19 -4.99 8.42
CA ALA A 144 4.92 -4.21 7.41
C ALA A 144 4.02 -3.19 6.71
N VAL A 145 2.70 -3.37 6.73
CA VAL A 145 1.74 -2.47 6.10
C VAL A 145 1.47 -1.30 7.05
N VAL A 146 2.03 -0.13 6.73
CA VAL A 146 1.89 1.07 7.56
C VAL A 146 0.57 1.80 7.34
N ALA A 147 -0.03 1.65 6.15
CA ALA A 147 -1.32 2.20 5.82
C ALA A 147 -1.97 1.40 4.69
N ALA A 148 -3.30 1.29 4.72
CA ALA A 148 -4.12 0.82 3.61
C ALA A 148 -5.08 1.96 3.26
N LEU A 149 -4.95 2.51 2.05
CA LEU A 149 -5.67 3.72 1.65
C LEU A 149 -6.56 3.43 0.43
N PRO A 150 -7.81 3.91 0.39
CA PRO A 150 -8.66 3.68 -0.75
C PRO A 150 -8.15 4.40 -2.00
N LEU A 151 -8.20 3.71 -3.14
CA LEU A 151 -8.06 4.29 -4.47
C LEU A 151 -9.44 4.66 -5.00
N TYR A 152 -9.57 5.88 -5.48
CA TYR A 152 -10.83 6.38 -6.01
C TYR A 152 -10.81 6.31 -7.53
N CYS A 153 -11.83 5.70 -8.11
CA CYS A 153 -12.05 5.70 -9.55
C CYS A 153 -12.86 6.93 -9.96
N ASP A 154 -12.34 7.73 -10.89
CA ASP A 154 -13.07 8.84 -11.49
C ASP A 154 -14.13 8.33 -12.50
N SER A 155 -15.02 9.24 -12.94
CA SER A 155 -16.00 8.95 -13.99
C SER A 155 -15.38 8.50 -15.32
N ASP A 156 -14.13 8.87 -15.57
CA ASP A 156 -13.38 8.50 -16.77
C ASP A 156 -12.69 7.13 -16.66
N GLY A 157 -12.76 6.47 -15.49
CA GLY A 157 -12.14 5.17 -15.22
C GLY A 157 -10.70 5.23 -14.69
N THR A 158 -10.11 6.43 -14.63
CA THR A 158 -8.78 6.69 -14.06
C THR A 158 -8.79 6.54 -12.55
N LEU A 159 -7.76 5.88 -12.01
CA LEU A 159 -7.60 5.71 -10.57
C LEU A 159 -6.77 6.84 -9.98
N ARG A 160 -7.29 7.49 -8.93
CA ARG A 160 -6.60 8.54 -8.19
C ARG A 160 -6.01 8.01 -6.89
N LEU A 161 -4.74 8.37 -6.69
CA LEU A 161 -4.06 8.16 -5.42
C LEU A 161 -4.66 9.04 -4.31
N PRO A 162 -4.68 8.54 -3.07
CA PRO A 162 -5.09 9.31 -1.90
C PRO A 162 -4.13 10.49 -1.68
N ALA A 163 -4.67 11.64 -1.24
CA ALA A 163 -3.87 12.84 -1.02
C ALA A 163 -2.92 12.75 0.19
N ASN A 164 -3.13 11.77 1.09
CA ASN A 164 -2.35 11.62 2.32
C ASN A 164 -1.62 10.28 2.34
N LEU A 165 -0.56 10.18 1.55
CA LEU A 165 0.33 9.02 1.56
C LEU A 165 1.32 9.14 2.73
N PRO A 166 1.61 8.04 3.45
CA PRO A 166 2.65 8.05 4.47
C PRO A 166 3.99 8.37 3.80
N GLU A 167 4.60 9.49 4.21
CA GLU A 167 5.97 9.80 3.81
C GLU A 167 6.93 8.86 4.53
N ASP A 168 8.03 8.49 3.85
CA ASP A 168 9.12 7.75 4.47
C ASP A 168 9.94 8.70 5.37
N THR A 169 9.32 9.17 6.44
CA THR A 169 10.03 9.96 7.44
C THR A 169 10.88 8.98 8.25
N ASP A 170 12.18 8.98 7.99
CA ASP A 170 13.20 8.43 8.90
C ASP A 170 13.16 9.08 10.30
N ASP A 171 12.40 10.17 10.47
CA ASP A 171 11.96 10.68 11.77
C ASP A 171 10.93 9.74 12.39
N VAL A 172 11.43 8.69 13.05
CA VAL A 172 10.79 8.28 14.31
C VAL A 172 10.69 9.57 15.12
N PRO A 173 9.50 10.06 15.53
CA PRO A 173 9.46 11.09 16.53
C PRO A 173 10.23 10.52 17.70
N GLU A 174 11.45 11.01 17.90
CA GLU A 174 12.27 10.75 19.06
C GLU A 174 11.29 10.96 20.20
N ALA A 175 10.90 9.85 20.85
CA ALA A 175 9.91 9.89 21.90
C ALA A 175 10.53 10.79 22.94
N ASP A 176 10.09 12.06 22.93
CA ASP A 176 10.64 13.13 23.72
C ASP A 176 10.53 12.62 25.17
N PRO A 177 11.67 12.39 25.87
CA PRO A 177 11.66 11.68 27.14
C PRO A 177 10.70 12.31 28.15
#